data_AF-A0A1Q3HMG4-F1
#
_entry.id   AF-A0A1Q3HMG4-F1
#
_cell.length_a   1.000
_cell.length_b   1.000
_cell.length_c   1.000
_cell.angle_alpha   90.00
_cell.angle_beta   90.00
_cell.angle_gamma   90.00
#
_symmetry.space_group_name_H-M   'P 1'
#
loop_
_entity.id
_entity.type
_entity.pdbx_description
1 polymer ?
#
loop_
_entity_poly.entity_id
_entity_poly.type
_entity_poly.pdbx_seq_one_letter_code
_entity_poly.pdbx_strand_id
1 'polypeptide(L)'
;MKLMGRDIPARELLARIEERLRTRGLPTSEPADVPEEGVEPRVDPLSFYLQALEEHSDATRALPLHTHRGGAGQLVLVAKWAFRKTCQVFINEALSRQRVFNGHVRDSYAELSAEVIRLRAEVEALRAAQAGTQAPTPPSAEAPARPRRTAKQAKAPDGK
;
A
#
# COMPACT_ATOMS: atom_id res chain seq x y z
N MET A 1 1.89 -0.62 2.70
CA MET A 1 2.88 -0.89 1.64
C MET A 1 4.20 -1.19 2.36
N LYS A 2 5.01 -2.16 1.93
CA LYS A 2 6.35 -2.38 2.53
C LYS A 2 7.30 -1.29 2.03
N LEU A 3 8.12 -0.71 2.92
CA LEU A 3 9.07 0.32 2.53
C LEU A 3 10.38 -0.31 2.05
N MET A 4 10.85 0.13 0.88
CA MET A 4 12.08 -0.40 0.29
C MET A 4 13.29 0.02 1.14
N GLY A 5 14.05 -0.97 1.63
CA GLY A 5 15.38 -0.76 2.22
C GLY A 5 15.52 -1.03 3.72
N ARG A 6 14.46 -0.89 4.53
CA ARG A 6 14.55 -1.03 6.00
C ARG A 6 13.88 -2.28 6.59
N ASP A 7 12.92 -2.86 5.87
CA ASP A 7 12.04 -3.93 6.39
C ASP A 7 12.40 -5.36 5.89
N ILE A 8 13.60 -5.56 5.33
CA ILE A 8 14.02 -6.85 4.73
C ILE A 8 15.31 -7.34 5.42
N PRO A 9 15.29 -8.47 6.15
CA PRO A 9 16.49 -8.99 6.80
C PRO A 9 17.50 -9.46 5.75
N ALA A 10 18.72 -8.93 5.82
CA ALA A 10 19.75 -9.14 4.79
C ALA A 10 20.04 -10.62 4.52
N ARG A 11 19.99 -11.47 5.56
CA ARG A 11 20.21 -12.92 5.47
C ARG A 11 19.15 -13.64 4.63
N GLU A 12 17.88 -13.25 4.72
CA GLU A 12 16.81 -13.82 3.87
C GLU A 12 17.01 -13.43 2.40
N LEU A 13 17.36 -12.16 2.16
CA LEU A 13 17.60 -11.64 0.81
C LEU A 13 18.83 -12.29 0.16
N LEU A 14 19.91 -12.55 0.92
CA LEU A 14 21.09 -13.28 0.46
C LEU A 14 20.79 -14.75 0.18
N ALA A 15 20.09 -15.46 1.06
CA ALA A 15 19.65 -16.83 0.81
C ALA A 15 18.79 -16.93 -0.47
N ARG A 16 17.88 -15.97 -0.68
CA ARG A 16 17.04 -15.85 -1.89
C ARG A 16 17.85 -15.45 -3.14
N ILE A 17 19.07 -14.96 -3.01
CA ILE A 17 20.00 -14.72 -4.13
C ILE A 17 20.80 -15.98 -4.42
N GLU A 18 21.40 -16.62 -3.41
CA GLU A 18 22.10 -17.89 -3.54
C GLU A 18 21.26 -18.98 -4.19
N GLU A 19 20.01 -19.15 -3.75
CA GLU A 19 19.04 -20.07 -4.35
C GLU A 19 18.92 -19.84 -5.87
N ARG A 20 18.77 -18.58 -6.29
CA ARG A 20 18.66 -18.19 -7.71
C ARG A 20 19.97 -18.29 -8.49
N LEU A 21 21.13 -18.14 -7.83
CA LEU A 21 22.45 -18.37 -8.44
C LEU A 21 22.70 -19.87 -8.65
N ARG A 22 22.37 -20.69 -7.64
CA ARG A 22 22.45 -22.16 -7.66
C ARG A 22 21.53 -22.76 -8.73
N THR A 23 20.29 -22.27 -8.85
CA THR A 23 19.37 -22.63 -9.96
C THR A 23 19.88 -22.20 -11.34
N ARG A 24 20.83 -21.26 -11.42
CA ARG A 24 21.50 -20.82 -12.66
C ARG A 24 22.86 -21.49 -12.89
N GLY A 25 23.24 -22.48 -12.08
CA GLY A 25 24.52 -23.19 -12.20
C GLY A 25 25.75 -22.36 -11.83
N LEU A 26 25.57 -21.22 -11.17
CA LEU A 26 26.68 -20.37 -10.73
C LEU A 26 27.18 -20.83 -9.35
N PRO A 27 28.51 -20.93 -9.13
CA PRO A 27 29.05 -21.30 -7.84
C PRO A 27 28.74 -20.22 -6.79
N THR A 28 28.30 -20.64 -5.61
CA THR A 28 28.14 -19.75 -4.46
C THR A 28 29.48 -19.58 -3.75
N SER A 29 29.82 -18.33 -3.42
CA SER A 29 31.00 -17.96 -2.63
C SER A 29 31.02 -18.61 -1.24
N GLU A 30 32.16 -18.54 -0.55
CA GLU A 30 32.20 -18.82 0.89
C GLU A 30 31.23 -17.92 1.67
N PRO A 31 30.64 -18.39 2.78
CA PRO A 31 29.68 -17.64 3.56
C PRO A 31 30.34 -16.41 4.19
N ALA A 32 30.02 -15.23 3.67
CA ALA A 32 30.41 -13.97 4.29
C ALA A 32 29.71 -13.81 5.65
N ASP A 33 30.44 -13.37 6.67
CA ASP A 33 29.84 -13.02 7.95
C ASP A 33 29.01 -11.74 7.79
N VAL A 34 27.73 -11.82 8.12
CA VAL A 34 26.74 -10.74 7.93
C VAL A 34 26.17 -10.38 9.30
N PRO A 35 26.44 -9.15 9.81
CA PRO A 35 25.95 -8.70 11.11
C PRO A 35 24.43 -8.89 11.30
N GLU A 36 24.04 -9.36 12.48
CA GLU A 36 22.63 -9.53 12.90
C GLU A 36 21.83 -8.23 12.76
N GLU A 37 22.47 -7.10 13.09
CA GLU A 37 21.88 -5.75 13.14
C GLU A 37 21.61 -5.13 11.74
N GLY A 38 21.99 -5.86 10.69
CA GLY A 38 21.91 -5.42 9.30
C GLY A 38 23.14 -4.61 8.86
N VAL A 39 23.26 -4.40 7.56
CA VAL A 39 24.27 -3.50 6.97
C VAL A 39 23.58 -2.19 6.64
N GLU A 40 23.96 -1.10 7.31
CA GLU A 40 23.47 0.22 6.92
C GLU A 40 23.85 0.52 5.46
N PRO A 41 22.89 0.96 4.62
CA PRO A 41 23.18 1.29 3.23
C PRO A 41 24.11 2.50 3.20
N ARG A 42 25.30 2.34 2.58
CA ARG A 42 26.35 3.37 2.50
C ARG A 42 25.91 4.71 1.86
N VAL A 43 24.75 4.72 1.22
CA VAL A 43 24.09 5.90 0.64
C VAL A 43 22.60 5.75 0.91
N ASP A 44 21.92 6.82 1.32
CA ASP A 44 20.45 6.82 1.40
C ASP A 44 19.84 6.51 0.03
N PRO A 45 19.01 5.45 -0.11
CA PRO A 45 18.39 5.10 -1.38
C PRO A 45 17.57 6.23 -1.99
N LEU A 46 16.87 7.04 -1.18
CA LEU A 46 16.02 8.11 -1.72
C LEU A 46 16.87 9.23 -2.33
N SER A 47 17.89 9.70 -1.61
CA SER A 47 18.86 10.69 -2.10
C SER A 47 19.60 10.20 -3.33
N PHE A 48 20.02 8.93 -3.36
CA PHE A 48 20.64 8.31 -4.54
C PHE A 48 19.69 8.31 -5.75
N TYR A 49 18.43 7.92 -5.57
CA TYR A 49 17.45 7.93 -6.67
C TYR A 49 17.11 9.35 -7.12
N LEU A 50 17.05 10.34 -6.23
CA LEU A 50 16.82 11.73 -6.59
C LEU A 50 18.00 12.31 -7.38
N GLN A 51 19.23 12.09 -6.94
CA GLN A 51 20.42 12.50 -7.69
C GLN A 51 20.51 11.81 -9.05
N ALA A 52 20.27 10.50 -9.12
CA ALA A 52 20.25 9.77 -10.38
C ALA A 52 19.13 10.28 -11.32
N LEU A 53 17.97 10.64 -10.77
CA LEU A 53 16.89 11.26 -11.54
C LEU A 53 17.29 12.64 -12.06
N GLU A 54 17.94 13.47 -11.24
CA GLU A 54 18.44 14.79 -11.64
C GLU A 54 19.48 14.69 -12.77
N GLU A 55 20.51 13.86 -12.59
CA GLU A 55 21.59 13.62 -13.57
C GLU A 55 21.07 13.16 -14.95
N HIS A 56 19.96 12.42 -14.97
CA HIS A 56 19.35 11.81 -16.15
C HIS A 56 18.04 12.49 -16.59
N SER A 57 17.61 13.56 -15.92
CA SER A 57 16.35 14.29 -16.21
C SER A 57 16.41 15.02 -17.54
N ASP A 58 17.57 15.58 -17.88
CA ASP A 58 17.80 16.28 -19.13
C ASP A 58 17.92 15.30 -20.30
N ALA A 59 16.78 15.00 -20.92
CA ALA A 59 16.71 14.19 -22.13
C ALA A 59 17.49 14.80 -23.31
N THR A 60 17.86 16.08 -23.30
CA THR A 60 18.68 16.70 -24.36
C THR A 60 20.16 16.36 -24.19
N ARG A 61 20.62 16.11 -22.96
CA ARG A 61 21.99 15.66 -22.65
C ARG A 61 22.27 14.32 -23.30
N ALA A 62 23.36 14.25 -24.06
CA ALA A 62 23.82 13.00 -24.63
C ALA A 62 24.53 12.16 -23.56
N LEU A 63 23.97 10.98 -23.24
CA LEU A 63 24.69 9.96 -22.48
C LEU A 63 26.02 9.59 -23.17
N PRO A 64 27.07 9.22 -22.42
CA PRO A 64 28.33 8.76 -22.99
C PRO A 64 28.12 7.72 -24.08
N LEU A 65 28.68 7.99 -25.26
CA LEU A 65 28.60 7.07 -26.40
C LEU A 65 29.54 5.90 -26.16
N HIS A 66 29.05 4.89 -25.42
CA HIS A 66 29.64 3.55 -25.36
C HIS A 66 29.51 2.88 -26.74
N THR A 67 30.31 3.33 -27.70
CA THR A 67 30.48 2.68 -28.99
C THR A 67 31.22 1.36 -28.78
N HIS A 68 30.63 0.28 -29.29
CA HIS A 68 31.37 -0.96 -29.49
C HIS A 68 32.57 -0.69 -30.42
N ARG A 69 33.63 -1.50 -30.29
CA ARG A 69 34.96 -1.32 -30.92
C ARG A 69 34.88 -0.81 -32.37
N GLY A 70 35.81 0.09 -32.71
CA GLY A 70 35.79 0.95 -33.91
C GLY A 70 35.48 0.22 -35.24
N GLY A 71 34.72 0.91 -36.09
CA GLY A 71 34.18 0.36 -37.34
C GLY A 71 32.80 0.96 -37.62
N ALA A 72 31.83 0.10 -37.97
CA ALA A 72 30.47 0.49 -38.37
C ALA A 72 29.65 1.31 -37.33
N GLY A 73 30.16 1.51 -36.11
CA GLY A 73 29.55 2.36 -35.09
C GLY A 73 29.18 3.76 -35.57
N GLN A 74 29.89 4.33 -36.55
CA GLN A 74 29.58 5.66 -37.09
C GLN A 74 28.27 5.68 -37.91
N LEU A 75 27.95 4.59 -38.61
CA LEU A 75 26.63 4.40 -39.23
C LEU A 75 25.54 4.17 -38.17
N VAL A 76 25.86 3.44 -37.09
CA VAL A 76 24.94 3.25 -35.95
C VAL A 76 24.63 4.59 -35.25
N LEU A 77 25.59 5.53 -35.16
CA LEU A 77 25.35 6.88 -34.66
C LEU A 77 24.38 7.67 -35.57
N VAL A 78 24.57 7.63 -36.89
CA VAL A 78 23.66 8.29 -37.84
C VAL A 78 22.26 7.66 -37.80
N ALA A 79 22.17 6.33 -37.77
CA ALA A 79 20.90 5.61 -37.64
C ALA A 79 20.19 5.93 -36.31
N LYS A 80 20.92 5.96 -35.18
CA LYS A 80 20.39 6.33 -33.86
C LYS A 80 19.96 7.80 -33.81
N TRP A 81 20.68 8.70 -34.47
CA TRP A 81 20.30 10.11 -34.60
C TRP A 81 19.04 10.30 -35.45
N ALA A 82 18.95 9.63 -36.60
CA ALA A 82 17.81 9.67 -37.50
C ALA A 82 16.56 9.08 -36.84
N PHE A 83 16.67 7.86 -36.28
CA PHE A 83 15.63 7.22 -35.48
C PHE A 83 15.19 8.12 -34.32
N ARG A 84 16.14 8.74 -33.59
CA ARG A 84 15.77 9.69 -32.54
C ARG A 84 14.98 10.86 -33.11
N LYS A 85 15.43 11.49 -34.19
CA LYS A 85 14.74 12.65 -34.79
C LYS A 85 13.34 12.32 -35.32
N THR A 86 13.13 11.17 -35.94
CA THR A 86 11.80 10.77 -36.45
C THR A 86 10.88 10.26 -35.34
N CYS A 87 11.39 9.44 -34.42
CA CYS A 87 10.57 8.85 -33.35
C CYS A 87 10.34 9.78 -32.15
N GLN A 88 11.10 10.88 -31.97
CA GLN A 88 10.90 11.81 -30.84
C GLN A 88 9.46 12.37 -30.79
N VAL A 89 8.79 12.56 -31.93
CA VAL A 89 7.40 13.01 -31.98
C VAL A 89 6.47 11.97 -31.34
N PHE A 90 6.53 10.71 -31.80
CA PHE A 90 5.72 9.62 -31.26
C PHE A 90 6.06 9.31 -29.79
N ILE A 91 7.33 9.45 -29.38
CA ILE A 91 7.76 9.31 -27.98
C ILE A 91 7.14 10.42 -27.11
N ASN A 92 7.26 11.68 -27.54
CA ASN A 92 6.69 12.82 -26.82
C ASN A 92 5.17 12.72 -26.72
N GLU A 93 4.51 12.24 -27.78
CA GLU A 93 3.06 12.03 -27.81
C GLU A 93 2.66 10.89 -26.85
N ALA A 94 3.30 9.72 -26.93
CA ALA A 94 3.02 8.59 -26.06
C ALA A 94 3.22 8.93 -24.57
N LEU A 95 4.31 9.61 -24.22
CA LEU A 95 4.57 10.10 -22.85
C LEU A 95 3.54 11.14 -22.40
N SER A 96 3.01 11.96 -23.33
CA SER A 96 1.97 12.94 -23.01
C SER A 96 0.60 12.29 -22.82
N ARG A 97 0.22 11.31 -23.66
CA ARG A 97 -0.96 10.47 -23.44
C ARG A 97 -0.87 9.71 -22.11
N GLN A 98 0.31 9.17 -21.78
CA GLN A 98 0.55 8.50 -20.50
C GLN A 98 0.44 9.46 -19.30
N ARG A 99 0.95 10.71 -19.42
CA ARG A 99 0.79 11.73 -18.38
C ARG A 99 -0.68 12.06 -18.12
N VAL A 100 -1.48 12.23 -19.19
CA VAL A 100 -2.94 12.48 -19.09
C VAL A 100 -3.66 11.29 -18.46
N PHE A 101 -3.38 10.06 -18.89
CA PHE A 101 -3.94 8.85 -18.31
C PHE A 101 -3.60 8.70 -16.80
N ASN A 102 -2.33 8.92 -16.42
CA ASN A 102 -1.91 8.89 -15.03
C ASN A 102 -2.58 10.00 -14.18
N GLY A 103 -2.90 11.15 -14.80
CA GLY A 103 -3.74 12.19 -14.20
C GLY A 103 -5.13 11.66 -13.89
N HIS A 104 -5.87 11.19 -14.90
CA HIS A 104 -7.22 10.63 -14.72
C HIS A 104 -7.26 9.50 -13.68
N VAL A 105 -6.29 8.59 -13.68
CA VAL A 105 -6.19 7.52 -12.66
C VAL A 105 -6.03 8.11 -11.26
N ARG A 106 -5.19 9.12 -11.07
CA ARG A 106 -5.03 9.82 -9.79
C ARG A 106 -6.30 10.55 -9.36
N ASP A 107 -7.00 11.19 -10.30
CA ASP A 107 -8.21 11.96 -10.04
C ASP A 107 -9.36 11.03 -9.63
N SER A 108 -9.56 9.91 -10.33
CA SER A 108 -10.53 8.87 -9.93
C SER A 108 -10.19 8.21 -8.59
N TYR A 109 -8.90 8.03 -8.26
CA TYR A 109 -8.51 7.59 -6.91
C TYR A 109 -8.85 8.63 -5.85
N ALA A 110 -8.70 9.93 -6.14
CA ALA A 110 -9.06 11.00 -5.22
C ALA A 110 -10.57 11.04 -4.98
N GLU A 111 -11.38 11.02 -6.05
CA GLU A 111 -12.84 10.95 -6.01
C GLU A 111 -13.33 9.73 -5.20
N LEU A 112 -12.88 8.52 -5.55
CA LEU A 112 -13.25 7.29 -4.85
C LEU A 112 -12.85 7.32 -3.36
N SER A 113 -11.70 7.93 -3.02
CA SER A 113 -11.29 8.08 -1.62
C SER A 113 -12.16 9.06 -0.83
N ALA A 114 -12.64 10.15 -1.47
CA ALA A 114 -13.59 11.08 -0.88
C ALA A 114 -14.96 10.40 -0.66
N GLU A 115 -15.43 9.60 -1.62
CA GLU A 115 -16.65 8.79 -1.44
C GLU A 115 -16.52 7.78 -0.30
N VAL A 116 -15.40 7.06 -0.21
CA VAL A 116 -15.14 6.11 0.89
C VAL A 116 -15.10 6.81 2.25
N ILE A 117 -14.59 8.05 2.34
CA ILE A 117 -14.64 8.85 3.57
C ILE A 117 -16.09 9.26 3.90
N ARG A 118 -16.85 9.72 2.91
CA ARG A 118 -18.26 10.12 3.07
C ARG A 118 -19.13 8.94 3.55
N LEU A 119 -19.02 7.80 2.89
CA LEU A 119 -19.74 6.57 3.22
C LEU A 119 -19.36 6.02 4.60
N ARG A 120 -18.11 6.18 5.06
CA ARG A 120 -17.72 5.84 6.43
C ARG A 120 -18.42 6.73 7.46
N ALA A 121 -18.45 8.04 7.24
CA ALA A 121 -19.17 8.98 8.11
C ALA A 121 -20.68 8.71 8.12
N GLU A 122 -21.30 8.41 6.97
CA GLU A 122 -22.70 7.98 6.87
C GLU A 122 -22.96 6.70 7.68
N VAL A 123 -22.11 5.68 7.54
CA VAL A 123 -22.23 4.40 8.27
C VAL A 123 -21.99 4.58 9.79
N GLU A 124 -21.07 5.44 10.20
CA GLU A 124 -20.82 5.76 11.61
C GLU A 124 -22.01 6.52 12.23
N ALA A 125 -22.59 7.49 11.51
CA ALA A 125 -23.80 8.19 11.93
C ALA A 125 -25.01 7.23 12.06
N LEU A 126 -25.21 6.33 11.10
CA LEU A 126 -26.28 5.32 11.15
C LEU A 126 -26.08 4.32 12.31
N ARG A 127 -24.83 3.89 12.58
CA ARG A 127 -24.51 3.06 13.75
C ARG A 127 -24.76 3.78 15.07
N ALA A 128 -24.39 5.06 15.16
CA ALA A 128 -24.65 5.88 16.34
C ALA A 128 -26.16 6.07 16.59
N ALA A 129 -26.95 6.30 15.53
CA ALA A 129 -28.40 6.39 15.61
C ALA A 129 -29.05 5.06 16.06
N GLN A 130 -28.58 3.92 15.55
CA GLN A 130 -29.05 2.60 16.01
C GLN A 130 -28.68 2.32 17.47
N ALA A 131 -27.45 2.65 17.89
CA ALA A 131 -27.00 2.51 19.27
C ALA A 131 -27.81 3.41 20.23
N GLY A 132 -28.09 4.65 19.86
CA GLY A 132 -28.96 5.56 20.62
C GLY A 132 -30.41 5.06 20.70
N THR A 133 -30.89 4.36 19.68
CA THR A 133 -32.24 3.74 19.67
C THR A 133 -32.31 2.48 20.55
N GLN A 134 -31.17 1.86 20.87
CA GLN A 134 -31.04 0.75 21.83
C GLN A 134 -30.70 1.21 23.26
N ALA A 135 -30.81 2.51 23.57
CA ALA A 135 -30.77 2.99 24.94
C ALA A 135 -31.84 2.28 25.79
N PRO A 136 -31.52 1.83 27.01
CA PRO A 136 -32.36 0.89 27.74
C PRO A 136 -33.71 1.51 28.10
N THR A 137 -34.78 0.77 27.82
CA THR A 137 -36.14 1.08 28.28
C THR A 137 -36.10 1.32 29.79
N PRO A 138 -36.61 2.46 30.30
CA PRO A 138 -36.61 2.71 31.73
C PRO A 138 -37.39 1.58 32.45
N PRO A 139 -36.89 1.04 33.57
CA PRO A 139 -37.58 -0.03 34.27
C PRO A 139 -38.96 0.46 34.71
N SER A 140 -39.99 -0.31 34.36
CA SER A 140 -41.38 0.04 34.67
C SER A 140 -41.54 0.25 36.18
N ALA A 141 -42.13 1.39 36.58
CA ALA A 141 -42.20 1.79 37.98
C ALA A 141 -42.94 0.73 38.82
N GLU A 142 -42.34 0.35 39.96
CA GLU A 142 -42.96 -0.60 40.89
C GLU A 142 -44.30 -0.06 41.40
N ALA A 143 -45.37 -0.80 41.10
CA ALA A 143 -46.68 -0.52 41.68
C ALA A 143 -46.64 -0.76 43.20
N PRO A 144 -47.21 0.15 44.03
CA PRO A 144 -47.04 0.10 45.47
C PRO A 144 -47.61 -1.19 46.09
N ALA A 145 -46.81 -1.81 46.96
CA ALA A 145 -47.13 -3.12 47.53
C ALA A 145 -48.43 -3.12 48.35
N ARG A 146 -49.41 -3.90 47.89
CA ARG A 146 -50.72 -4.05 48.56
C ARG A 146 -50.55 -4.82 49.88
N PRO A 147 -51.04 -4.32 51.03
CA PRO A 147 -50.80 -4.95 52.33
C PRO A 147 -51.46 -6.33 52.44
N ARG A 148 -50.66 -7.31 52.86
CA ARG A 148 -51.03 -8.73 52.99
C ARG A 148 -51.97 -8.95 54.19
N ARG A 149 -53.28 -8.87 53.98
CA ARG A 149 -54.28 -9.22 55.00
C ARG A 149 -54.11 -10.68 55.45
N THR A 150 -53.76 -10.87 56.71
CA THR A 150 -53.87 -12.14 57.41
C THR A 150 -55.33 -12.43 57.74
N ALA A 151 -55.85 -13.57 57.29
CA ALA A 151 -57.16 -14.08 57.68
C ALA A 151 -56.98 -15.50 58.24
N LYS A 152 -57.28 -15.66 59.53
CA LYS A 152 -57.31 -16.93 60.25
C LYS A 152 -58.79 -17.24 60.54
N GLN A 153 -59.16 -18.53 60.59
CA GLN A 153 -60.53 -19.03 60.81
C GLN A 153 -61.50 -18.76 59.63
N ALA A 154 -62.52 -19.57 59.36
CA ALA A 154 -62.93 -20.85 59.97
C ALA A 154 -63.40 -21.85 58.88
N LYS A 155 -63.34 -23.16 59.15
CA LYS A 155 -64.14 -24.17 58.43
C LYS A 155 -64.48 -25.37 59.32
N ALA A 156 -65.76 -25.51 59.63
CA ALA A 156 -66.47 -26.69 60.13
C ALA A 156 -67.99 -26.44 59.92
N PRO A 157 -68.87 -27.46 59.89
CA PRO A 157 -68.61 -28.91 59.90
C PRO A 157 -68.31 -29.39 58.45
N ASP A 158 -68.67 -30.55 57.86
CA ASP A 158 -69.54 -31.73 58.15
C ASP A 158 -68.94 -32.96 57.42
N GLY A 159 -69.34 -34.21 57.69
CA GLY A 159 -70.34 -34.73 58.63
C GLY A 159 -70.67 -36.21 58.34
N LYS A 160 -71.13 -36.95 59.36
CA LYS A 160 -71.33 -38.42 59.42
C LYS A 160 -70.07 -39.28 59.41
#